data_AF-A0A2V6BZC5-F1
#
_entry.id   AF-A0A2V6BZC5-F1
#
_cell.length_a   1.000
_cell.length_b   1.000
_cell.length_c   1.000
_cell.angle_alpha   90.00
_cell.angle_beta   90.00
_cell.angle_gamma   90.00
#
_symmetry.space_group_name_H-M   'P 1'
#
loop_
_entity.id
_entity.type
_entity.pdbx_description
1 polymer ?
#
loop_
_entity_poly.entity_id
_entity_poly.type
_entity_poly.pdbx_seq_one_letter_code
_entity_poly.pdbx_strand_id
1 'polypeptide(L)'
;MQSAQTVPLVAIACGGTGGHLFPGLAVAEVLARSGCALSLIISAKDVDQQAVKSAVGMEIVTLSAVGLVNGQIGAFVRGFWQSYLAAKQMFKARPPQAVLAMGGFTSAPPILAGRKADAATFLHESNSIPGRANRWLA
;
A
#
# COMPACT_ATOMS: atom_id res chain seq x y z
N MET A 1 22.67 -7.42 27.67
CA MET A 1 22.78 -7.26 26.20
C MET A 1 21.48 -6.63 25.72
N GLN A 2 21.50 -5.36 25.36
CA GLN A 2 20.34 -4.72 24.72
C GLN A 2 20.18 -5.38 23.35
N SER A 3 19.07 -6.09 23.15
CA SER A 3 18.65 -6.54 21.84
C SER A 3 18.63 -5.31 20.92
N ALA A 4 19.37 -5.36 19.81
CA ALA A 4 19.28 -4.33 18.78
C ALA A 4 17.80 -4.22 18.38
N GLN A 5 17.14 -3.12 18.74
CA GLN A 5 15.73 -2.93 18.40
C GLN A 5 15.63 -2.85 16.89
N THR A 6 15.02 -3.86 16.28
CA THR A 6 14.75 -3.87 14.86
C THR A 6 13.70 -2.80 14.58
N VAL A 7 14.10 -1.78 13.81
CA VAL A 7 13.18 -0.72 13.36
C VAL A 7 12.04 -1.37 12.59
N PRO A 8 10.78 -1.23 13.05
CA PRO A 8 9.68 -1.90 12.40
C PRO A 8 9.38 -1.28 11.03
N LEU A 9 9.19 -2.11 10.01
CA LEU A 9 8.76 -1.72 8.68
C LEU A 9 7.24 -1.82 8.56
N VAL A 10 6.62 -0.71 8.18
CA VAL A 10 5.20 -0.65 7.82
C VAL A 10 5.06 -0.28 6.34
N ALA A 11 4.34 -1.13 5.60
CA ALA A 11 3.97 -0.83 4.22
C ALA A 11 2.59 -0.18 4.17
N ILE A 12 2.44 0.92 3.42
CA ILE A 12 1.19 1.66 3.32
C ILE A 12 0.80 1.75 1.85
N ALA A 13 -0.28 1.07 1.47
CA ALA A 13 -0.86 1.11 0.14
C ALA A 13 -1.91 2.22 0.06
N CYS A 14 -1.48 3.38 -0.43
CA CYS A 14 -2.26 4.61 -0.52
C CYS A 14 -2.06 5.27 -1.88
N GLY A 15 -3.02 5.13 -2.79
CA GLY A 15 -2.88 5.69 -4.13
C GLY A 15 -4.13 5.59 -4.99
N GLY A 16 -4.04 6.17 -6.18
CA GLY A 16 -5.06 6.18 -7.22
C GLY A 16 -6.02 7.38 -7.15
N THR A 17 -6.22 7.96 -5.96
CA THR A 17 -6.95 9.23 -5.74
C THR A 17 -6.41 9.94 -4.50
N GLY A 18 -6.61 11.26 -4.40
CA GLY A 18 -6.24 12.03 -3.22
C GLY A 18 -6.89 11.54 -1.91
N GLY A 19 -8.14 11.06 -1.98
CA GLY A 19 -8.90 10.58 -0.81
C GLY A 19 -8.35 9.30 -0.15
N HIS A 20 -7.49 8.55 -0.84
CA HIS A 20 -6.74 7.43 -0.25
C HIS A 20 -5.28 7.81 0.03
N LEU A 21 -4.68 8.63 -0.84
CA LEU A 21 -3.28 9.03 -0.77
C LEU A 21 -2.98 9.89 0.45
N PHE A 22 -3.68 11.01 0.62
CA PHE A 22 -3.36 11.97 1.70
C PHE A 22 -3.57 11.40 3.10
N PRO A 23 -4.66 10.66 3.39
CA PRO A 23 -4.77 9.97 4.68
C PRO A 23 -3.64 8.97 4.91
N GLY A 24 -3.20 8.27 3.87
CA GLY A 24 -2.05 7.35 3.97
C GLY A 24 -0.75 8.06 4.29
N LEU A 25 -0.47 9.20 3.65
CA LEU A 25 0.68 10.05 3.95
C LEU A 25 0.64 10.60 5.38
N ALA A 26 -0.53 10.97 5.88
CA ALA A 26 -0.69 11.44 7.26
C ALA A 26 -0.35 10.34 8.28
N VAL A 27 -0.81 9.10 8.04
CA VAL A 27 -0.44 7.94 8.87
C VAL A 27 1.08 7.66 8.78
N ALA A 28 1.64 7.75 7.58
CA ALA A 28 3.06 7.57 7.35
C ALA A 28 3.89 8.56 8.18
N GLU A 29 3.55 9.85 8.16
CA GLU A 29 4.28 10.85 8.92
C GLU A 29 4.30 10.56 10.43
N VAL A 30 3.16 10.14 11.00
CA VAL A 30 3.06 9.77 12.42
C VAL A 30 3.89 8.54 12.75
N LEU A 31 3.85 7.51 11.90
CA LEU A 31 4.64 6.28 12.10
C LEU A 31 6.15 6.54 11.97
N ALA A 32 6.55 7.37 11.01
CA ALA A 32 7.95 7.77 10.85
C ALA A 32 8.48 8.50 12.10
N ARG A 33 7.70 9.44 12.65
CA ARG A 33 8.03 10.13 13.91
C ARG A 33 8.08 9.19 15.12
N SER A 34 7.37 8.07 15.04
CA SER A 34 7.38 7.01 16.06
C SER A 34 8.52 6.00 15.87
N GLY A 35 9.42 6.25 14.91
CA GLY A 35 10.60 5.42 14.67
C GLY A 35 10.36 4.19 13.78
N CYS A 36 9.29 4.17 12.98
CA CYS A 36 9.07 3.12 11.99
C CYS A 36 9.78 3.43 10.66
N ALA A 37 10.32 2.40 10.00
CA ALA A 37 10.67 2.48 8.59
C ALA A 37 9.41 2.31 7.74
N LEU A 38 9.31 3.02 6.61
CA LEU A 38 8.10 3.03 5.80
C LEU A 38 8.36 2.70 4.33
N SER A 39 7.41 1.96 3.76
CA SER A 39 7.28 1.73 2.32
C SER A 39 5.92 2.20 1.84
N LEU A 40 5.88 3.32 1.12
CA LEU A 40 4.68 3.89 0.52
C LEU A 40 4.44 3.24 -0.84
N ILE A 41 3.36 2.49 -0.96
CA ILE A 41 2.96 1.82 -2.19
C ILE A 41 1.88 2.67 -2.87
N ILE A 42 2.24 3.29 -3.99
CA ILE A 42 1.41 4.26 -4.71
C ILE A 42 1.13 3.82 -6.14
N SER A 43 0.20 4.50 -6.80
CA SER A 43 -0.06 4.26 -8.22
C SER A 43 0.83 5.12 -9.12
N ALA A 44 0.96 4.73 -10.38
CA ALA A 44 1.70 5.51 -11.38
C ALA A 44 1.01 6.82 -11.82
N LYS A 45 -0.11 7.20 -11.21
CA LYS A 45 -0.82 8.44 -11.57
C LYS A 45 -0.02 9.67 -11.13
N ASP A 46 -0.03 10.71 -11.95
CA ASP A 46 0.73 11.95 -11.70
C ASP A 46 0.42 12.59 -10.34
N VAL A 47 -0.84 12.57 -9.91
CA VAL A 47 -1.26 13.11 -8.61
C VAL A 47 -0.53 12.41 -7.45
N ASP A 48 -0.35 11.09 -7.54
CA ASP A 48 0.36 10.31 -6.53
C ASP A 48 1.85 10.65 -6.57
N GLN A 49 2.45 10.65 -7.77
CA GLN A 49 3.86 10.89 -7.99
C GLN A 49 4.30 12.31 -7.58
N GLN A 50 3.42 13.30 -7.73
CA GLN A 50 3.69 14.66 -7.29
C GLN A 50 3.60 14.79 -5.77
N ALA A 51 2.56 14.23 -5.15
CA ALA A 51 2.33 14.36 -3.71
C ALA A 51 3.40 13.63 -2.87
N VAL A 52 3.97 12.52 -3.35
CA VAL A 52 5.04 11.82 -2.62
C VAL A 52 6.40 12.51 -2.70
N LYS A 53 6.59 13.54 -3.54
CA LYS A 53 7.87 14.29 -3.58
C LYS A 53 8.20 14.95 -2.24
N SER A 54 7.20 15.27 -1.43
CA SER A 54 7.37 15.79 -0.08
C SER A 54 7.59 14.71 0.98
N ALA A 55 7.43 13.42 0.65
CA ALA A 55 7.62 12.29 1.58
C ALA A 55 9.10 11.91 1.71
N VAL A 56 9.92 12.84 2.19
CA VAL A 56 11.38 12.67 2.34
C VAL A 56 11.69 11.58 3.37
N GLY A 57 12.61 10.68 3.03
CA GLY A 57 13.06 9.60 3.91
C GLY A 57 12.16 8.36 3.94
N MET A 58 11.12 8.31 3.11
CA MET A 58 10.26 7.13 2.95
C MET A 58 10.61 6.40 1.65
N GLU A 59 10.57 5.07 1.67
CA GLU A 59 10.69 4.27 0.45
C GLU A 59 9.40 4.42 -0.36
N ILE A 60 9.51 4.80 -1.63
CA ILE A 60 8.34 4.97 -2.52
C ILE A 60 8.37 3.85 -3.55
N VAL A 61 7.31 3.05 -3.57
CA VAL A 61 7.14 1.92 -4.49
C VAL A 61 5.93 2.19 -5.36
N THR A 62 6.17 2.27 -6.67
CA THR A 62 5.08 2.48 -7.62
C THR A 62 4.63 1.12 -8.16
N LEU A 63 3.37 0.78 -7.94
CA LEU A 63 2.72 -0.36 -8.57
C LEU A 63 1.79 0.12 -9.68
N SER A 64 1.57 -0.76 -10.67
CA SER A 64 0.60 -0.50 -11.73
C SER A 64 -0.76 -0.25 -11.10
N ALA A 65 -1.39 0.88 -11.45
CA ALA A 65 -2.75 1.18 -11.03
C ALA A 65 -3.68 0.08 -11.56
N VAL A 66 -4.36 -0.60 -10.66
CA VAL A 66 -5.31 -1.66 -11.02
C VAL A 66 -6.71 -1.12 -10.76
N GLY A 67 -7.41 -0.77 -11.83
CA GLY A 67 -8.80 -0.30 -11.79
C GLY A 67 -9.71 -1.24 -12.56
N LEU A 68 -10.82 -1.67 -11.96
CA LEU A 68 -11.81 -2.48 -12.66
C LEU A 68 -12.67 -1.57 -13.53
N VAL A 69 -12.39 -1.53 -14.82
CA VAL A 69 -13.16 -0.79 -15.84
C VAL A 69 -13.97 -1.78 -16.67
N ASN A 70 -15.22 -1.42 -16.98
CA ASN A 70 -16.10 -2.26 -17.80
C ASN A 70 -15.44 -2.59 -19.15
N GLY A 71 -15.49 -3.86 -19.56
CA GLY A 71 -14.88 -4.34 -20.81
C GLY A 71 -13.37 -4.63 -20.75
N GLN A 72 -12.69 -4.37 -19.63
CA GLN A 72 -11.22 -4.50 -19.51
C GLN A 72 -10.79 -5.47 -18.39
N ILE A 73 -11.57 -6.52 -18.15
CA ILE A 73 -11.31 -7.51 -17.08
C ILE A 73 -9.95 -8.20 -17.26
N GLY A 74 -9.58 -8.56 -18.50
CA GLY A 74 -8.28 -9.20 -18.76
C GLY A 74 -7.09 -8.30 -18.39
N ALA A 75 -7.16 -7.01 -18.71
CA ALA A 75 -6.14 -6.04 -18.32
C ALA A 75 -6.10 -5.82 -16.81
N PHE A 76 -7.27 -5.76 -16.15
CA PHE A 76 -7.38 -5.70 -14.70
C PHE A 76 -6.72 -6.91 -14.03
N VAL A 77 -7.04 -8.14 -14.44
CA VAL A 77 -6.47 -9.38 -13.87
C VAL A 77 -4.96 -9.43 -14.08
N ARG A 78 -4.49 -9.10 -15.29
CA ARG A 78 -3.04 -9.04 -15.58
C ARG A 78 -2.33 -8.02 -14.71
N GLY A 79 -2.87 -6.80 -14.60
CA GLY A 79 -2.33 -5.74 -13.76
C GLY A 79 -2.32 -6.14 -12.28
N PHE A 80 -3.41 -6.72 -11.80
CA PHE A 80 -3.53 -7.25 -10.44
C PHE A 80 -2.44 -8.27 -10.13
N TRP A 81 -2.26 -9.25 -11.01
CA TRP A 81 -1.27 -10.29 -10.84
C TRP A 81 0.16 -9.75 -10.86
N GLN A 82 0.48 -8.84 -11.79
CA GLN A 82 1.77 -8.17 -11.84
C GLN A 82 2.06 -7.38 -10.56
N SER A 83 1.10 -6.59 -10.09
CA SER A 83 1.23 -5.82 -8.84
C SER A 83 1.37 -6.74 -7.62
N TYR A 84 0.68 -7.89 -7.60
CA TYR A 84 0.82 -8.89 -6.53
C TYR A 84 2.21 -9.53 -6.53
N LEU A 85 2.74 -9.94 -7.69
CA LEU A 85 4.08 -10.51 -7.80
C LEU A 85 5.16 -9.51 -7.38
N ALA A 86 5.03 -8.25 -7.80
CA ALA A 86 5.94 -7.17 -7.40
C ALA A 86 5.90 -6.94 -5.89
N ALA A 87 4.71 -6.82 -5.29
CA ALA A 87 4.55 -6.67 -3.84
C ALA A 87 5.14 -7.86 -3.07
N LYS A 88 4.90 -9.09 -3.55
CA LYS A 88 5.46 -10.31 -2.96
C LYS A 88 6.99 -10.33 -3.02
N GLN A 89 7.58 -9.92 -4.14
CA GLN A 89 9.04 -9.86 -4.28
C GLN A 89 9.64 -8.84 -3.33
N MET A 90 9.04 -7.64 -3.25
CA MET A 90 9.45 -6.59 -2.32
C MET A 90 9.37 -7.08 -0.87
N PHE A 91 8.24 -7.65 -0.44
CA PHE A 91 8.09 -8.14 0.94
C PHE A 91 8.96 -9.35 1.25
N LYS A 92 9.35 -10.15 0.25
CA LYS A 92 10.36 -11.20 0.46
C LYS A 92 11.75 -10.62 0.73
N ALA A 93 12.12 -9.55 0.02
CA ALA A 93 13.41 -8.89 0.20
C ALA A 93 13.47 -8.09 1.52
N ARG A 94 12.36 -7.45 1.88
CA ARG A 94 12.25 -6.61 3.09
C ARG A 94 10.87 -6.84 3.72
N PRO A 95 10.73 -7.83 4.63
CA PRO A 95 9.42 -8.21 5.18
C PRO A 95 8.86 -7.11 6.09
N PRO A 96 7.64 -6.60 5.82
CA PRO A 96 6.97 -5.67 6.72
C PRO A 96 6.38 -6.42 7.93
N GLN A 97 6.31 -5.77 9.09
CA GLN A 97 5.48 -6.29 10.20
C GLN A 97 4.00 -5.96 10.02
N ALA A 98 3.69 -4.89 9.29
CA ALA A 98 2.32 -4.47 9.03
C ALA A 98 2.13 -3.91 7.62
N VAL A 99 0.94 -4.15 7.06
CA VAL A 99 0.48 -3.57 5.80
C VAL A 99 -0.85 -2.86 6.01
N LEU A 100 -0.89 -1.56 5.72
CA LEU A 100 -2.10 -0.74 5.77
C LEU A 100 -2.59 -0.43 4.36
N ALA A 101 -3.86 -0.69 4.06
CA ALA A 101 -4.49 -0.31 2.80
C ALA A 101 -5.50 0.82 3.01
N MET A 102 -5.35 1.91 2.27
CA MET A 102 -6.24 3.09 2.37
C MET A 102 -7.46 3.02 1.43
N GLY A 103 -7.66 1.88 0.76
CA GLY A 103 -8.78 1.67 -0.17
C GLY A 103 -8.40 1.63 -1.64
N GLY A 104 -9.32 1.13 -2.46
CA GLY A 104 -9.14 0.94 -3.90
C GLY A 104 -8.51 -0.40 -4.29
N PHE A 105 -8.75 -0.84 -5.53
CA PHE A 105 -8.25 -2.12 -6.03
C PHE A 105 -6.72 -2.19 -6.15
N THR A 106 -6.05 -1.03 -6.17
CA THR A 106 -4.57 -0.96 -6.18
C THR A 106 -3.96 -1.36 -4.83
N SER A 107 -4.72 -1.27 -3.72
CA SER A 107 -4.24 -1.64 -2.39
C SER A 107 -4.46 -3.12 -2.04
N ALA A 108 -5.23 -3.85 -2.85
CA ALA A 108 -5.50 -5.26 -2.63
C ALA A 108 -4.27 -6.19 -2.86
N PRO A 109 -3.47 -6.04 -3.93
CA PRO A 109 -2.28 -6.86 -4.12
C PRO A 109 -1.26 -6.76 -2.95
N PRO A 110 -0.93 -5.57 -2.43
CA PRO A 110 -0.12 -5.44 -1.22
C PRO A 110 -0.70 -6.15 0.01
N ILE A 111 -2.00 -6.07 0.26
CA ILE A 111 -2.61 -6.76 1.42
C ILE A 111 -2.46 -8.28 1.28
N LEU A 112 -2.75 -8.84 0.11
CA LEU A 112 -2.59 -10.28 -0.13
C LEU A 112 -1.13 -10.73 0.00
N ALA A 113 -0.19 -9.93 -0.52
CA ALA A 113 1.23 -10.20 -0.36
C ALA A 113 1.67 -10.12 1.11
N GLY A 114 1.14 -9.15 1.87
CA GLY A 114 1.41 -8.97 3.29
C GLY A 114 0.93 -10.14 4.13
N ARG A 115 -0.32 -10.60 3.92
CA ARG A 115 -0.85 -11.81 4.57
C ARG A 115 0.04 -13.03 4.33
N LYS A 116 0.54 -13.18 3.10
CA LYS A 116 1.45 -14.28 2.74
C LYS A 116 2.85 -14.15 3.35
N ALA A 117 3.23 -12.96 3.78
CA ALA A 117 4.48 -12.67 4.47
C ALA A 117 4.30 -12.63 6.01
N ASP A 118 3.17 -13.14 6.53
CA ASP A 118 2.80 -13.13 7.95
C ASP A 118 2.75 -11.73 8.59
N ALA A 119 2.53 -10.69 7.77
CA ALA A 119 2.37 -9.32 8.25
C ALA A 119 0.93 -9.08 8.75
N ALA A 120 0.80 -8.28 9.81
CA ALA A 120 -0.51 -7.79 10.25
C ALA A 120 -1.13 -6.88 9.18
N THR A 121 -2.38 -7.11 8.80
CA THR A 121 -3.04 -6.32 7.75
C THR A 121 -4.15 -5.45 8.29
N PHE A 122 -4.15 -4.18 7.91
CA PHE A 122 -5.12 -3.17 8.30
C PHE A 122 -5.78 -2.58 7.06
N LEU A 123 -7.08 -2.33 7.14
CA LEU A 123 -7.86 -1.70 6.08
C LEU A 123 -8.44 -0.38 6.62
N HIS A 124 -8.34 0.67 5.83
CA HIS A 124 -8.98 1.96 6.07
C HIS A 124 -9.96 2.27 4.94
N GLU A 125 -11.11 2.82 5.32
CA GLU A 125 -12.16 3.24 4.40
C GLU A 125 -12.48 4.71 4.66
N SER A 126 -12.17 5.58 3.69
CA SER A 126 -12.47 7.01 3.78
C SER A 126 -13.93 7.32 3.47
N ASN A 127 -14.65 6.42 2.79
CA ASN A 127 -16.01 6.65 2.33
C ASN A 127 -17.05 6.19 3.36
N SER A 128 -18.24 6.81 3.33
CA SER A 128 -19.39 6.37 4.16
C SER A 128 -19.92 4.99 3.77
N ILE A 129 -19.77 4.62 2.50
CA ILE A 129 -20.11 3.29 1.98
C ILE A 129 -18.80 2.60 1.59
N PRO A 130 -18.48 1.44 2.19
CA PRO A 130 -17.23 0.75 1.88
C PRO A 130 -17.06 0.44 0.39
N GLY A 131 -15.86 0.65 -0.14
CA GLY A 131 -15.52 0.33 -1.53
C GLY A 131 -15.50 -1.19 -1.77
N ARG A 132 -15.68 -1.59 -3.04
CA ARG A 132 -15.70 -3.02 -3.44
C ARG A 132 -14.42 -3.76 -3.04
N ALA A 133 -13.25 -3.10 -3.17
CA ALA A 133 -11.97 -3.70 -2.81
C ALA A 133 -11.88 -3.97 -1.31
N ASN A 134 -12.25 -3.00 -0.46
CA ASN A 134 -12.22 -3.15 1.00
C ASN A 134 -13.19 -4.23 1.46
N ARG A 135 -14.42 -4.28 0.90
CA ARG A 135 -15.39 -5.35 1.20
C ARG A 135 -14.91 -6.74 0.81
N TRP A 136 -14.07 -6.86 -0.22
CA TRP A 136 -13.51 -8.14 -0.64
C TRP A 136 -12.33 -8.59 0.22
N LEU A 137 -11.60 -7.63 0.80
CA LEU A 137 -10.42 -7.90 1.62
C LEU A 137 -10.74 -8.16 3.10
N ALA A 138 -11.80 -7.53 3.62
CA ALA A 138 -12.30 -7.72 4.98
C ALA A 138 -12.81 -9.15 5.18
#